data_AF-M4SWV3-F1
#
_entry.id   AF-M4SWV3-F1
#
_cell.length_a   1.000
_cell.length_b   1.000
_cell.length_c   1.000
_cell.angle_alpha   90.00
_cell.angle_beta   90.00
_cell.angle_gamma   90.00
#
_symmetry.space_group_name_H-M   'P 1'
#
loop_
_entity.id
_entity.type
_entity.pdbx_description
1 polymer ?
#
loop_
_entity_poly.entity_id
_entity_poly.type
_entity_poly.pdbx_seq_one_letter_code
_entity_poly.pdbx_strand_id
1 'polypeptide(L)'
;KTRRGQEMPKYNQTRGNVDEIQKLRWEHWTIAEDELDKEKQSKATIKKASIDGVSDIEKRQLAALLQPIAEEAVAAYNKLTSSATEDAKLTAMAIKEKLLEAAYGPGVPEISQLTLNKLKENNGNPGTRTLLCGAETPVTTTAKTLAALIYCICAADNGDASGSFKACAADIPNAQSTHGNLANAHTDTNAIIGACPEGPSSELTAGEILTSLAAFLSRGTPKTNKIIFGQLASTACTGESNSGVCFVYKTQAKTDTAAVTKAEWRSKLLDAA
;
A
#
# COMPACT_ATOMS: atom_id res chain seq x y z
N LYS A 1 -33.97 0.75 -42.41
CA LYS A 1 -33.19 1.99 -42.17
C LYS A 1 -32.11 1.69 -41.15
N THR A 2 -30.86 1.66 -41.57
CA THR A 2 -29.67 1.46 -40.74
C THR A 2 -29.39 2.75 -39.96
N ARG A 3 -29.46 2.72 -38.62
CA ARG A 3 -29.03 3.82 -37.76
C ARG A 3 -27.52 3.69 -37.53
N ARG A 4 -26.69 4.12 -38.48
CA ARG A 4 -25.26 4.34 -38.19
C ARG A 4 -25.08 5.79 -37.75
N GLY A 5 -24.60 5.99 -36.53
CA GLY A 5 -24.16 7.30 -36.02
C GLY A 5 -25.20 8.15 -35.29
N GLN A 6 -26.33 7.60 -34.84
CA GLN A 6 -27.22 8.32 -33.93
C GLN A 6 -26.81 8.05 -32.47
N GLU A 7 -26.68 9.10 -31.68
CA GLU A 7 -26.52 9.05 -30.22
C GLU A 7 -27.63 8.15 -29.63
N MET A 8 -27.24 7.19 -28.77
CA MET A 8 -28.17 6.17 -28.29
C MET A 8 -29.37 6.80 -27.56
N PRO A 9 -30.58 6.19 -27.63
CA PRO A 9 -31.73 6.68 -26.88
C PRO A 9 -31.43 6.67 -25.38
N LYS A 10 -31.39 7.85 -24.77
CA LYS A 10 -31.34 7.97 -23.31
C LYS A 10 -32.61 7.38 -22.72
N TYR A 11 -32.50 6.66 -21.60
CA TYR A 11 -33.65 6.16 -20.86
C TYR A 11 -34.64 7.32 -20.60
N ASN A 12 -35.88 7.19 -21.09
CA ASN A 12 -36.90 8.22 -20.96
C ASN A 12 -37.92 7.83 -19.90
N GLN A 13 -38.01 8.63 -18.84
CA GLN A 13 -38.96 8.43 -17.75
C GLN A 13 -40.38 8.73 -18.23
N THR A 14 -41.22 7.71 -18.32
CA THR A 14 -42.63 7.92 -18.69
C THR A 14 -43.47 7.90 -17.42
N ARG A 15 -43.98 9.07 -16.99
CA ARG A 15 -45.01 9.25 -15.94
C ARG A 15 -44.61 8.88 -14.50
N GLY A 16 -43.48 9.40 -14.01
CA GLY A 16 -43.26 9.63 -12.57
C GLY A 16 -42.83 8.44 -11.70
N ASN A 17 -42.86 7.19 -12.21
CA ASN A 17 -42.25 6.04 -11.55
C ASN A 17 -41.02 5.60 -12.34
N VAL A 18 -39.87 5.49 -11.67
CA VAL A 18 -38.65 4.94 -12.26
C VAL A 18 -38.74 3.41 -12.15
N ASP A 19 -38.76 2.72 -13.29
CA ASP A 19 -38.49 1.29 -13.32
C ASP A 19 -36.99 1.08 -13.14
N GLU A 20 -36.57 0.84 -11.89
CA GLU A 20 -35.16 0.67 -11.54
C GLU A 20 -34.54 -0.56 -12.21
N ILE A 21 -35.34 -1.59 -12.52
CA ILE A 21 -34.87 -2.78 -13.23
C ILE A 21 -34.58 -2.43 -14.70
N GLN A 22 -35.51 -1.73 -15.36
CA GLN A 22 -35.32 -1.28 -16.73
C GLN A 22 -34.13 -0.32 -16.85
N LYS A 23 -33.99 0.62 -15.90
CA LYS A 23 -32.88 1.57 -15.85
C LYS A 23 -31.52 0.87 -15.70
N LEU A 24 -31.43 -0.13 -14.82
CA LEU A 24 -30.20 -0.91 -14.61
C LEU A 24 -29.80 -1.74 -15.83
N ARG A 25 -30.77 -2.20 -16.62
CA ARG A 25 -30.52 -3.05 -17.81
C ARG A 25 -30.35 -2.27 -19.11
N TRP A 26 -30.73 -1.00 -19.12
CA TRP A 26 -30.87 -0.20 -20.34
C TRP A 26 -29.57 -0.13 -21.16
N GLU A 27 -28.44 0.08 -20.51
CA GLU A 27 -27.12 0.12 -21.17
C GLU A 27 -26.74 -1.23 -21.79
N HIS A 28 -27.01 -2.34 -21.09
CA HIS A 28 -26.72 -3.67 -21.61
C HIS A 28 -27.63 -4.08 -22.77
N TRP A 29 -28.92 -3.73 -22.72
CA TRP A 29 -29.85 -3.92 -23.85
C TRP A 29 -29.49 -3.05 -25.04
N THR A 30 -29.11 -1.80 -24.75
CA THR A 30 -28.20 -0.93 -25.51
C THR A 30 -27.24 -1.64 -26.47
N ILE A 31 -26.20 -2.15 -25.83
CA ILE A 31 -25.06 -2.80 -26.45
C ILE A 31 -25.49 -4.07 -27.18
N ALA A 32 -26.39 -4.86 -26.60
CA ALA A 32 -26.88 -6.08 -27.22
C ALA A 32 -27.64 -5.80 -28.53
N GLU A 33 -28.48 -4.77 -28.58
CA GLU A 33 -29.17 -4.35 -29.81
C GLU A 33 -28.17 -3.92 -30.88
N ASP A 34 -27.17 -3.11 -30.52
CA ASP A 34 -26.13 -2.66 -31.45
C ASP A 34 -25.28 -3.81 -32.02
N GLU A 35 -24.92 -4.81 -31.20
CA GLU A 35 -24.21 -6.01 -31.66
C GLU A 35 -25.10 -6.87 -32.57
N LEU A 36 -26.37 -7.09 -32.21
CA LEU A 36 -27.33 -7.83 -33.03
C LEU A 36 -27.61 -7.12 -34.37
N ASP A 37 -27.58 -5.80 -34.40
CA ASP A 37 -27.72 -4.98 -35.59
C ASP A 37 -26.60 -5.22 -36.61
N LYS A 38 -25.37 -5.49 -36.13
CA LYS A 38 -24.19 -5.80 -36.98
C LYS A 38 -24.30 -7.17 -37.63
N GLU A 39 -25.05 -8.11 -37.05
CA GLU A 39 -25.22 -9.48 -37.55
C GLU A 39 -26.59 -9.77 -38.19
N LYS A 40 -27.41 -8.74 -38.45
CA LYS A 40 -28.76 -8.86 -39.05
C LYS A 40 -28.84 -9.81 -40.26
N GLN A 41 -27.82 -9.82 -41.12
CA GLN A 41 -27.78 -10.69 -42.30
C GLN A 41 -27.25 -12.10 -41.99
N SER A 42 -26.26 -12.24 -41.12
CA SER A 42 -25.64 -13.54 -40.82
C SER A 42 -26.48 -14.37 -39.85
N LYS A 43 -27.29 -13.70 -39.00
CA LYS A 43 -28.03 -14.30 -37.87
C LYS A 43 -27.13 -15.16 -36.99
N ALA A 44 -25.88 -14.73 -36.78
CA ALA A 44 -24.87 -15.58 -36.17
C ALA A 44 -25.24 -16.00 -34.74
N THR A 45 -25.82 -15.11 -33.93
CA THR A 45 -26.31 -15.47 -32.58
C THR A 45 -27.43 -16.52 -32.62
N ILE A 46 -28.43 -16.36 -33.49
CA ILE A 46 -29.54 -17.31 -33.66
C ILE A 46 -29.03 -18.69 -34.11
N LYS A 47 -28.08 -18.71 -35.06
CA LYS A 47 -27.46 -19.96 -35.54
C LYS A 47 -26.61 -20.62 -34.48
N LYS A 48 -25.83 -19.85 -33.72
CA LYS A 48 -24.99 -20.35 -32.63
C LYS A 48 -25.82 -20.95 -31.50
N ALA A 49 -26.99 -20.36 -31.24
CA ALA A 49 -27.98 -20.90 -30.31
C ALA A 49 -28.81 -22.05 -30.92
N SER A 50 -28.59 -22.43 -32.18
CA SER A 50 -29.31 -23.49 -32.90
C SER A 50 -30.84 -23.33 -32.89
N ILE A 51 -31.31 -22.08 -32.95
CA ILE A 51 -32.75 -21.72 -32.92
C ILE A 51 -33.23 -21.14 -34.24
N ASP A 52 -32.54 -21.44 -35.35
CA ASP A 52 -32.99 -21.06 -36.68
C ASP A 52 -34.21 -21.91 -37.10
N GLY A 53 -35.25 -21.27 -37.61
CA GLY A 53 -36.50 -21.94 -38.01
C GLY A 53 -37.53 -22.20 -36.89
N VAL A 54 -37.23 -21.82 -35.65
CA VAL A 54 -38.14 -21.94 -34.49
C VAL A 54 -39.32 -20.96 -34.62
N SER A 55 -40.54 -21.39 -34.27
CA SER A 55 -41.76 -20.58 -34.35
C SER A 55 -41.78 -19.44 -33.30
N ASP A 56 -42.65 -18.45 -33.51
CA ASP A 56 -42.77 -17.32 -32.56
C ASP A 56 -43.37 -17.72 -31.20
N ILE A 57 -44.03 -18.87 -31.12
CA ILE A 57 -44.50 -19.43 -29.85
C ILE A 57 -43.31 -20.03 -29.08
N GLU A 58 -42.50 -20.84 -29.75
CA GLU A 58 -41.32 -21.47 -29.17
C GLU A 58 -40.24 -20.42 -28.80
N LYS A 59 -40.08 -19.34 -29.56
CA LYS A 59 -39.21 -18.22 -29.17
C LYS A 59 -39.65 -17.56 -27.86
N ARG A 60 -40.96 -17.42 -27.64
CA ARG A 60 -41.50 -16.87 -26.39
C ARG A 60 -41.28 -17.81 -25.21
N GLN A 61 -41.43 -19.11 -25.42
CA GLN A 61 -41.12 -20.13 -24.41
C GLN A 61 -39.62 -20.14 -24.09
N LEU A 62 -38.76 -20.08 -25.11
CA LEU A 62 -37.32 -20.00 -24.94
C LEU A 62 -36.91 -18.72 -24.18
N ALA A 63 -37.51 -17.57 -24.51
CA ALA A 63 -37.25 -16.33 -23.78
C ALA A 63 -37.62 -16.46 -22.28
N ALA A 64 -38.74 -17.12 -21.96
CA ALA A 64 -39.12 -17.39 -20.57
C ALA A 64 -38.12 -18.31 -19.85
N LEU A 65 -37.57 -19.31 -20.55
CA LEU A 65 -36.55 -20.22 -20.00
C LEU A 65 -35.18 -19.54 -19.83
N LEU A 66 -34.84 -18.60 -20.71
CA LEU A 66 -33.58 -17.84 -20.64
C LEU A 66 -33.60 -16.76 -19.55
N GLN A 67 -34.78 -16.26 -19.17
CA GLN A 67 -34.91 -15.21 -18.16
C GLN A 67 -34.15 -15.53 -16.85
N PRO A 68 -34.39 -16.66 -16.16
CA PRO A 68 -33.67 -16.95 -14.92
C PRO A 68 -32.15 -17.08 -15.10
N ILE A 69 -31.69 -17.62 -16.24
CA ILE A 69 -30.27 -17.74 -16.55
C ILE A 69 -29.63 -16.36 -16.75
N ALA A 70 -30.35 -15.45 -17.42
CA ALA A 70 -29.91 -14.07 -17.59
C ALA A 70 -29.83 -13.32 -16.25
N GLU A 71 -30.78 -13.56 -15.33
CA GLU A 71 -30.73 -12.98 -13.98
C GLU A 71 -29.50 -13.45 -13.19
N GLU A 72 -29.19 -14.76 -13.23
CA GLU A 72 -28.01 -15.32 -12.57
C GLU A 72 -26.72 -14.77 -13.18
N ALA A 73 -26.66 -14.66 -14.51
CA ALA A 73 -25.52 -14.07 -15.20
C ALA A 73 -25.31 -12.59 -14.83
N VAL A 74 -26.39 -11.80 -14.72
CA VAL A 74 -26.31 -10.40 -14.26
C VAL A 74 -25.86 -10.33 -12.81
N ALA A 75 -26.35 -11.19 -11.92
CA ALA A 75 -25.90 -11.23 -10.53
C ALA A 75 -24.41 -11.56 -10.42
N ALA A 76 -23.92 -12.53 -11.20
CA ALA A 76 -22.50 -12.88 -11.27
C ALA A 76 -21.65 -11.75 -11.87
N TYR A 77 -22.11 -11.15 -12.97
CA TYR A 77 -21.44 -10.00 -13.60
C TYR A 77 -21.34 -8.80 -12.66
N ASN A 78 -22.42 -8.48 -11.94
CA ASN A 78 -22.43 -7.39 -10.96
C ASN A 78 -21.46 -7.67 -9.81
N LYS A 79 -21.40 -8.92 -9.32
CA LYS A 79 -20.43 -9.32 -8.29
C LYS A 79 -18.99 -9.20 -8.78
N LEU A 80 -18.71 -9.63 -10.02
CA LEU A 80 -17.38 -9.55 -10.62
C LEU A 80 -16.96 -8.11 -10.86
N THR A 81 -17.87 -7.26 -11.35
CA THR A 81 -17.60 -5.85 -11.61
C THR A 81 -17.47 -5.01 -10.34
N SER A 82 -18.26 -5.29 -9.29
CA SER A 82 -18.08 -4.63 -8.00
C SER A 82 -16.72 -4.96 -7.37
N SER A 83 -16.30 -6.23 -7.42
CA SER A 83 -14.97 -6.62 -6.96
C SER A 83 -13.87 -6.04 -7.85
N ALA A 84 -14.06 -6.06 -9.18
CA ALA A 84 -13.10 -5.48 -10.11
C ALA A 84 -12.91 -3.97 -9.92
N THR A 85 -13.91 -3.22 -9.47
CA THR A 85 -13.75 -1.78 -9.16
C THR A 85 -12.96 -1.50 -7.88
N GLU A 86 -13.00 -2.41 -6.90
CA GLU A 86 -12.17 -2.32 -5.70
C GLU A 86 -10.74 -2.78 -6.01
N ASP A 87 -10.60 -3.88 -6.76
CA ASP A 87 -9.32 -4.42 -7.21
C ASP A 87 -8.61 -3.50 -8.21
N ALA A 88 -9.34 -2.72 -9.02
CA ALA A 88 -8.75 -1.75 -9.95
C ALA A 88 -7.93 -0.65 -9.26
N LYS A 89 -8.12 -0.43 -7.95
CA LYS A 89 -7.31 0.51 -7.16
C LYS A 89 -5.97 -0.10 -6.74
N LEU A 90 -5.86 -1.43 -6.68
CA LEU A 90 -4.66 -2.19 -6.33
C LEU A 90 -3.75 -2.36 -7.55
N THR A 91 -3.24 -1.24 -8.04
CA THR A 91 -2.23 -1.25 -9.12
C THR A 91 -0.83 -1.41 -8.55
N ALA A 92 0.10 -1.98 -9.31
CA ALA A 92 1.52 -2.03 -8.93
C ALA A 92 2.09 -0.64 -8.60
N MET A 93 1.62 0.40 -9.28
CA MET A 93 2.01 1.78 -9.01
C MET A 93 1.51 2.27 -7.64
N ALA A 94 0.26 2.00 -7.30
CA ALA A 94 -0.30 2.36 -6.00
C ALA A 94 0.38 1.60 -4.84
N ILE A 95 0.66 0.30 -5.03
CA ILE A 95 1.41 -0.51 -4.06
C ILE A 95 2.83 0.05 -3.89
N LYS A 96 3.53 0.33 -5.00
CA LYS A 96 4.87 0.93 -4.98
C LYS A 96 4.87 2.27 -4.25
N GLU A 97 3.86 3.11 -4.49
CA GLU A 97 3.70 4.39 -3.78
C GLU A 97 3.57 4.18 -2.26
N LYS A 98 2.74 3.23 -1.80
CA LYS A 98 2.61 2.91 -0.36
C LYS A 98 3.91 2.39 0.25
N LEU A 99 4.64 1.54 -0.46
CA LEU A 99 5.93 1.03 -0.01
C LEU A 99 6.97 2.16 0.09
N LEU A 100 7.00 3.08 -0.87
CA LEU A 100 7.89 4.24 -0.85
C LEU A 100 7.50 5.23 0.25
N GLU A 101 6.21 5.48 0.47
CA GLU A 101 5.72 6.26 1.61
C GLU A 101 6.13 5.63 2.95
N ALA A 102 6.05 4.30 3.08
CA ALA A 102 6.53 3.60 4.27
C ALA A 102 8.05 3.75 4.45
N ALA A 103 8.80 3.63 3.34
CA ALA A 103 10.25 3.63 3.35
C ALA A 103 10.85 5.01 3.64
N TYR A 104 10.42 6.02 2.89
CA TYR A 104 11.05 7.35 2.82
C TYR A 104 10.10 8.50 3.19
N GLY A 105 8.80 8.22 3.28
CA GLY A 105 7.76 9.20 3.51
C GLY A 105 7.26 9.88 2.23
N PRO A 106 6.21 10.71 2.33
CA PRO A 106 5.59 11.35 1.18
C PRO A 106 6.56 12.22 0.36
N GLY A 107 6.41 12.17 -0.97
CA GLY A 107 7.19 12.99 -1.89
C GLY A 107 8.66 12.56 -2.06
N VAL A 108 9.01 11.32 -1.71
CA VAL A 108 10.33 10.72 -1.94
C VAL A 108 10.17 9.42 -2.73
N PRO A 109 10.13 9.48 -4.09
CA PRO A 109 9.87 8.33 -4.95
C PRO A 109 11.06 7.36 -5.08
N GLU A 110 12.26 7.76 -4.64
CA GLU A 110 13.48 6.95 -4.67
C GLU A 110 14.50 7.49 -3.66
N ILE A 111 15.47 6.65 -3.28
CA ILE A 111 16.44 6.95 -2.22
C ILE A 111 17.35 8.15 -2.54
N SER A 112 17.71 8.35 -3.81
CA SER A 112 18.52 9.50 -4.26
C SER A 112 17.85 10.84 -3.97
N GLN A 113 16.53 10.85 -3.79
CA GLN A 113 15.74 12.04 -3.47
C GLN A 113 15.50 12.22 -1.96
N LEU A 114 16.02 11.32 -1.13
CA LEU A 114 16.00 11.48 0.32
C LEU A 114 17.02 12.55 0.74
N THR A 115 16.53 13.77 0.90
CA THR A 115 17.31 14.89 1.43
C THR A 115 17.16 15.00 2.95
N LEU A 116 18.04 15.77 3.61
CA LEU A 116 17.88 16.08 5.03
C LEU A 116 16.51 16.70 5.34
N ASN A 117 16.04 17.64 4.51
CA ASN A 117 14.74 18.29 4.73
C ASN A 117 13.61 17.28 4.65
N LYS A 118 13.61 16.39 3.65
CA LYS A 118 12.61 15.33 3.53
C LYS A 118 12.66 14.35 4.70
N LEU A 119 13.86 13.91 5.10
CA LEU A 119 14.03 13.06 6.27
C LEU A 119 13.46 13.73 7.53
N LYS A 120 13.69 15.03 7.74
CA LYS A 120 13.18 15.75 8.91
C LYS A 120 11.67 15.97 8.83
N GLU A 121 11.15 16.53 7.74
CA GLU A 121 9.73 16.83 7.55
C GLU A 121 8.87 15.58 7.72
N ASN A 122 9.26 14.47 7.07
CA ASN A 122 8.52 13.22 7.12
C ASN A 122 8.60 12.51 8.47
N ASN A 123 9.49 12.94 9.38
CA ASN A 123 9.70 12.32 10.68
C ASN A 123 9.54 13.30 11.86
N GLY A 124 8.68 14.32 11.71
CA GLY A 124 8.32 15.20 12.83
C GLY A 124 9.33 16.31 13.16
N ASN A 125 10.21 16.63 12.22
CA ASN A 125 11.23 17.69 12.32
C ASN A 125 12.13 17.60 13.56
N PRO A 126 12.77 16.45 13.83
CA PRO A 126 13.62 16.29 15.00
C PRO A 126 14.84 17.22 14.92
N GLY A 127 15.16 17.88 16.04
CA GLY A 127 16.38 18.66 16.20
C GLY A 127 17.62 17.81 16.54
N THR A 128 17.40 16.63 17.14
CA THR A 128 18.46 15.75 17.65
C THR A 128 18.13 14.29 17.36
N ARG A 129 19.14 13.42 17.41
CA ARG A 129 18.96 11.97 17.26
C ARG A 129 18.12 11.38 18.37
N THR A 130 18.22 11.90 19.60
CA THR A 130 17.35 11.49 20.72
C THR A 130 15.88 11.80 20.47
N LEU A 131 15.55 12.94 19.85
CA LEU A 131 14.16 13.24 19.46
C LEU A 131 13.68 12.35 18.31
N LEU A 132 14.57 12.06 17.35
CA LEU A 132 14.25 11.16 16.25
C LEU A 132 14.02 9.73 16.73
N CYS A 133 14.93 9.20 17.54
CA CYS A 133 15.04 7.78 17.86
C CYS A 133 14.49 7.42 19.25
N GLY A 134 14.48 8.34 20.22
CA GLY A 134 13.99 8.11 21.57
C GLY A 134 15.08 7.86 22.61
N ALA A 135 14.66 7.53 23.84
CA ALA A 135 15.55 7.44 25.01
C ALA A 135 15.09 6.44 26.09
N GLU A 136 15.96 6.16 27.07
CA GLU A 136 15.71 5.26 28.20
C GLU A 136 14.62 5.79 29.13
N THR A 137 14.70 7.07 29.54
CA THR A 137 13.57 7.82 30.09
C THR A 137 12.66 8.13 28.92
N PRO A 138 11.56 7.40 28.74
CA PRO A 138 11.02 7.18 27.42
C PRO A 138 10.51 8.47 26.79
N VAL A 139 11.24 8.90 25.76
CA VAL A 139 10.81 9.84 24.73
C VAL A 139 10.44 8.99 23.53
N THR A 140 9.19 9.09 23.08
CA THR A 140 8.75 8.36 21.89
C THR A 140 9.51 8.85 20.67
N THR A 141 10.02 7.93 19.87
CA THR A 141 10.57 8.19 18.54
C THR A 141 9.60 9.03 17.70
N THR A 142 10.15 10.03 17.00
CA THR A 142 9.40 10.78 15.97
C THR A 142 9.54 10.17 14.58
N ALA A 143 10.35 9.12 14.45
CA ALA A 143 10.51 8.36 13.21
C ALA A 143 9.18 7.74 12.76
N LYS A 144 8.76 8.12 11.56
CA LYS A 144 7.55 7.68 10.89
C LYS A 144 7.84 6.86 9.62
N THR A 145 9.11 6.78 9.22
CA THR A 145 9.58 6.12 8.00
C THR A 145 10.61 5.03 8.32
N LEU A 146 10.68 3.97 7.52
CA LEU A 146 11.67 2.89 7.73
C LEU A 146 13.11 3.40 7.61
N ALA A 147 13.39 4.36 6.72
CA ALA A 147 14.70 4.96 6.56
C ALA A 147 15.19 5.63 7.85
N ALA A 148 14.32 6.39 8.54
CA ALA A 148 14.66 6.99 9.83
C ALA A 148 14.86 5.93 10.93
N LEU A 149 14.09 4.84 10.91
CA LEU A 149 14.27 3.72 11.86
C LEU A 149 15.61 3.00 11.62
N ILE A 150 15.97 2.75 10.35
CA ILE A 150 17.27 2.17 9.96
C ILE A 150 18.41 3.07 10.43
N TYR A 151 18.31 4.38 10.22
CA TYR A 151 19.29 5.34 10.76
C TYR A 151 19.45 5.20 12.28
N CYS A 152 18.35 5.12 13.01
CA CYS A 152 18.35 5.00 14.47
C CYS A 152 19.05 3.72 14.97
N ILE A 153 18.86 2.58 14.30
CA ILE A 153 19.41 1.28 14.72
C ILE A 153 20.79 0.97 14.13
N CYS A 154 21.22 1.66 13.07
CA CYS A 154 22.45 1.32 12.34
C CYS A 154 23.51 2.42 12.32
N ALA A 155 23.12 3.70 12.27
CA ALA A 155 24.10 4.78 12.15
C ALA A 155 24.85 4.99 13.46
N ALA A 156 26.17 5.09 13.39
CA ALA A 156 26.98 5.52 14.51
C ALA A 156 26.86 7.03 14.76
N ASP A 157 27.42 7.48 15.89
CA ASP A 157 27.67 8.89 16.16
C ASP A 157 29.10 9.25 15.75
N ASN A 158 29.29 10.32 14.98
CA ASN A 158 30.61 10.81 14.59
C ASN A 158 31.46 11.32 15.78
N GLY A 159 30.83 11.78 16.86
CA GLY A 159 31.49 12.11 18.12
C GLY A 159 32.03 10.90 18.88
N ASP A 160 31.59 9.69 18.54
CA ASP A 160 32.06 8.44 19.11
C ASP A 160 33.00 7.73 18.13
N ALA A 161 34.29 7.69 18.48
CA ALA A 161 35.34 7.08 17.66
C ALA A 161 35.32 7.52 16.17
N SER A 162 34.96 8.78 15.88
CA SER A 162 34.85 9.30 14.51
C SER A 162 33.88 8.50 13.62
N GLY A 163 32.77 8.03 14.21
CA GLY A 163 31.71 7.32 13.49
C GLY A 163 32.10 5.90 13.06
N SER A 164 33.18 5.34 13.62
CA SER A 164 33.71 4.04 13.22
C SER A 164 32.92 2.85 13.77
N PHE A 165 31.98 3.06 14.70
CA PHE A 165 31.13 1.99 15.22
C PHE A 165 30.23 1.42 14.11
N LYS A 166 30.12 0.09 14.01
CA LYS A 166 29.40 -0.63 12.94
C LYS A 166 28.36 -1.57 13.53
N ALA A 167 27.16 -1.05 13.79
CA ALA A 167 26.10 -1.82 14.45
C ALA A 167 25.43 -2.86 13.55
N CYS A 168 25.20 -2.54 12.28
CA CYS A 168 24.41 -3.38 11.37
C CYS A 168 25.25 -4.18 10.37
N ALA A 169 26.30 -3.58 9.80
CA ALA A 169 27.19 -4.25 8.85
C ALA A 169 28.58 -3.56 8.82
N ALA A 170 29.62 -4.34 8.53
CA ALA A 170 31.01 -3.89 8.62
C ALA A 170 31.43 -2.94 7.47
N ASP A 171 30.72 -2.99 6.35
CA ASP A 171 30.95 -2.22 5.12
C ASP A 171 30.24 -0.85 5.11
N ILE A 172 29.44 -0.54 6.14
CA ILE A 172 28.85 0.78 6.31
C ILE A 172 29.98 1.82 6.55
N PRO A 173 30.05 2.92 5.78
CA PRO A 173 31.03 3.98 5.99
C PRO A 173 30.99 4.60 7.39
N ASN A 174 32.01 5.38 7.75
CA ASN A 174 31.98 6.11 9.03
C ASN A 174 30.88 7.16 9.03
N ALA A 175 30.09 7.16 10.10
CA ALA A 175 28.99 8.11 10.24
C ALA A 175 29.51 9.54 10.29
N GLN A 176 28.77 10.45 9.64
CA GLN A 176 29.13 11.86 9.57
C GLN A 176 28.23 12.73 10.47
N SER A 177 27.09 12.19 10.93
CA SER A 177 26.18 12.87 11.87
C SER A 177 26.60 12.67 13.31
N THR A 178 26.23 13.61 14.18
CA THR A 178 26.32 13.45 15.64
C THR A 178 24.91 13.41 16.23
N HIS A 179 24.78 12.96 17.48
CA HIS A 179 23.50 12.93 18.17
C HIS A 179 22.88 14.32 18.33
N GLY A 180 23.74 15.34 18.48
CA GLY A 180 23.34 16.74 18.60
C GLY A 180 23.04 17.43 17.27
N ASN A 181 23.47 16.86 16.13
CA ASN A 181 23.31 17.45 14.81
C ASN A 181 23.06 16.40 13.71
N LEU A 182 21.86 16.43 13.14
CA LEU A 182 21.42 15.52 12.08
C LEU A 182 21.83 15.94 10.66
N ALA A 183 22.72 16.92 10.47
CA ALA A 183 23.04 17.47 9.15
C ALA A 183 23.35 16.42 8.07
N ASN A 184 24.04 15.33 8.43
CA ASN A 184 24.42 14.27 7.51
C ASN A 184 23.53 13.02 7.62
N ALA A 185 22.41 13.08 8.34
CA ALA A 185 21.63 11.89 8.67
C ALA A 185 21.09 11.21 7.41
N HIS A 186 20.70 12.00 6.40
CA HIS A 186 20.29 11.47 5.10
C HIS A 186 21.44 10.76 4.35
N THR A 187 22.65 11.29 4.39
CA THR A 187 23.85 10.68 3.78
C THR A 187 24.19 9.37 4.47
N ASP A 188 24.22 9.37 5.81
CA ASP A 188 24.46 8.16 6.61
C ASP A 188 23.37 7.11 6.32
N THR A 189 22.11 7.53 6.26
CA THR A 189 20.97 6.65 5.92
C THR A 189 21.12 6.03 4.54
N ASN A 190 21.46 6.83 3.52
CA ASN A 190 21.65 6.35 2.15
C ASN A 190 22.81 5.34 2.07
N ALA A 191 23.90 5.59 2.79
CA ALA A 191 25.03 4.67 2.84
C ALA A 191 24.67 3.34 3.51
N ILE A 192 23.88 3.38 4.60
CA ILE A 192 23.39 2.17 5.29
C ILE A 192 22.47 1.36 4.38
N ILE A 193 21.51 2.00 3.72
CA ILE A 193 20.59 1.30 2.81
C ILE A 193 21.33 0.75 1.59
N GLY A 194 22.36 1.46 1.09
CA GLY A 194 23.22 0.96 0.02
C GLY A 194 24.03 -0.28 0.38
N ALA A 195 24.21 -0.58 1.67
CA ALA A 195 24.84 -1.81 2.16
C ALA A 195 23.83 -2.96 2.38
N CYS A 196 22.52 -2.72 2.20
CA CYS A 196 21.53 -3.79 2.27
C CYS A 196 21.67 -4.72 1.06
N PRO A 197 21.51 -6.04 1.25
CA PRO A 197 21.49 -6.98 0.13
C PRO A 197 20.34 -6.65 -0.82
N GLU A 198 20.51 -6.96 -2.10
CA GLU A 198 19.44 -6.83 -3.08
C GLU A 198 18.22 -7.66 -2.65
N GLY A 199 17.03 -7.08 -2.90
CA GLY A 199 15.77 -7.78 -2.64
C GLY A 199 15.58 -9.00 -3.55
N PRO A 200 14.65 -9.90 -3.19
CA PRO A 200 14.33 -11.04 -4.04
C PRO A 200 13.83 -10.57 -5.41
N SER A 201 14.19 -11.31 -6.46
CA SER A 201 13.80 -11.00 -7.85
C SER A 201 12.37 -11.46 -8.20
N SER A 202 11.61 -11.96 -7.22
CA SER A 202 10.24 -12.44 -7.39
C SER A 202 9.22 -11.31 -7.27
N GLU A 203 8.02 -11.57 -7.81
CA GLU A 203 6.86 -10.73 -7.57
C GLU A 203 6.56 -10.64 -6.08
N LEU A 204 6.38 -9.41 -5.58
CA LEU A 204 6.10 -9.15 -4.17
C LEU A 204 4.67 -9.55 -3.84
N THR A 205 4.50 -10.34 -2.79
CA THR A 205 3.20 -10.78 -2.28
C THR A 205 2.85 -10.09 -0.96
N ALA A 206 1.56 -9.96 -0.68
CA ALA A 206 1.05 -9.53 0.62
C ALA A 206 1.63 -10.36 1.79
N GLY A 207 1.74 -11.69 1.58
CA GLY A 207 2.29 -12.61 2.56
C GLY A 207 3.75 -12.31 2.94
N GLU A 208 4.58 -11.92 1.97
CA GLU A 208 5.99 -11.54 2.23
C GLU A 208 6.09 -10.24 3.03
N ILE A 209 5.26 -9.24 2.71
CA ILE A 209 5.21 -7.97 3.46
C ILE A 209 4.80 -8.25 4.92
N LEU A 210 3.70 -8.98 5.12
CA LEU A 210 3.17 -9.28 6.45
C LEU A 210 4.13 -10.15 7.27
N THR A 211 4.79 -11.12 6.65
CA THR A 211 5.78 -11.98 7.32
C THR A 211 7.02 -11.18 7.74
N SER A 212 7.53 -10.31 6.87
CA SER A 212 8.68 -9.44 7.16
C SER A 212 8.34 -8.45 8.27
N LEU A 213 7.15 -7.85 8.23
CA LEU A 213 6.64 -6.97 9.27
C LEU A 213 6.54 -7.69 10.62
N ALA A 214 5.93 -8.89 10.66
CA ALA A 214 5.81 -9.68 11.88
C ALA A 214 7.19 -10.07 12.45
N ALA A 215 8.11 -10.49 11.58
CA ALA A 215 9.48 -10.82 11.96
C ALA A 215 10.19 -9.60 12.58
N PHE A 216 10.08 -8.42 11.97
CA PHE A 216 10.64 -7.18 12.53
C PHE A 216 10.03 -6.84 13.88
N LEU A 217 8.69 -6.83 13.99
CA LEU A 217 7.99 -6.51 15.24
C LEU A 217 8.37 -7.45 16.38
N SER A 218 8.64 -8.73 16.10
CA SER A 218 9.09 -9.71 17.09
C SER A 218 10.46 -9.40 17.71
N ARG A 219 11.27 -8.55 17.07
CA ARG A 219 12.58 -8.10 17.59
C ARG A 219 12.45 -6.99 18.63
N GLY A 220 11.25 -6.40 18.79
CA GLY A 220 10.98 -5.41 19.82
C GLY A 220 11.15 -6.03 21.21
N THR A 221 11.92 -5.37 22.08
CA THR A 221 12.11 -5.76 23.48
C THR A 221 11.16 -4.95 24.36
N PRO A 222 10.03 -5.54 24.82
CA PRO A 222 9.11 -4.84 25.70
C PRO A 222 9.70 -4.73 27.11
N LYS A 223 9.75 -3.52 27.63
CA LYS A 223 10.10 -3.20 29.02
C LYS A 223 8.95 -2.43 29.67
N THR A 224 9.04 -2.18 30.96
CA THR A 224 8.10 -1.26 31.63
C THR A 224 8.20 0.12 30.98
N ASN A 225 7.03 0.65 30.59
CA ASN A 225 6.84 1.96 29.96
C ASN A 225 7.50 2.20 28.59
N LYS A 226 8.01 1.14 27.93
CA LYS A 226 8.57 1.27 26.58
C LYS A 226 8.72 -0.05 25.82
N ILE A 227 8.82 0.06 24.50
CA ILE A 227 9.33 -0.98 23.61
C ILE A 227 10.57 -0.45 22.92
N ILE A 228 11.65 -1.23 22.95
CA ILE A 228 12.95 -0.87 22.36
C ILE A 228 13.22 -1.77 21.17
N PHE A 229 13.65 -1.20 20.06
CA PHE A 229 14.21 -1.93 18.93
C PHE A 229 15.68 -1.53 18.78
N GLY A 230 16.56 -2.51 18.54
CA GLY A 230 18.01 -2.30 18.57
C GLY A 230 18.58 -2.36 19.99
N GLN A 231 19.78 -1.80 20.17
CA GLN A 231 20.53 -1.88 21.43
C GLN A 231 20.49 -0.53 22.16
N LEU A 232 19.96 -0.54 23.38
CA LEU A 232 20.04 0.57 24.33
C LEU A 232 20.89 0.14 25.53
N ALA A 233 22.12 0.66 25.60
CA ALA A 233 23.10 0.33 26.62
C ALA A 233 22.98 1.24 27.86
N SER A 234 22.64 2.51 27.66
CA SER A 234 22.58 3.50 28.75
C SER A 234 21.35 4.43 28.61
N THR A 235 21.54 5.70 28.26
CA THR A 235 20.53 6.75 28.48
C THR A 235 19.67 7.06 27.27
N ALA A 236 20.19 6.95 26.04
CA ALA A 236 19.46 7.36 24.85
C ALA A 236 19.92 6.64 23.58
N CYS A 237 19.10 6.71 22.54
CA CYS A 237 19.48 6.22 21.22
C CYS A 237 20.31 7.30 20.48
N THR A 238 21.55 7.54 20.92
CA THR A 238 22.44 8.59 20.39
C THR A 238 23.35 8.13 19.26
N GLY A 239 23.50 6.82 19.06
CA GLY A 239 24.38 6.25 18.00
C GLY A 239 25.77 5.92 18.53
N GLU A 240 26.08 6.37 19.75
CA GLU A 240 27.30 6.05 20.46
C GLU A 240 27.22 4.61 21.00
N SER A 241 28.33 3.87 20.91
CA SER A 241 28.44 2.47 21.30
C SER A 241 28.11 2.25 22.79
N ASN A 242 28.45 3.23 23.63
CA ASN A 242 28.23 3.19 25.08
C ASN A 242 26.83 3.69 25.49
N SER A 243 26.02 4.16 24.54
CA SER A 243 24.69 4.73 24.81
C SER A 243 23.60 3.92 24.12
N GLY A 244 23.54 3.93 22.78
CA GLY A 244 22.56 3.10 22.07
C GLY A 244 22.36 3.41 20.58
N VAL A 245 22.18 2.34 19.82
CA VAL A 245 21.73 2.29 18.43
C VAL A 245 20.37 1.60 18.40
N CYS A 246 19.33 2.39 18.59
CA CYS A 246 17.99 1.91 18.87
C CYS A 246 16.92 2.91 18.44
N PHE A 247 15.66 2.50 18.49
CA PHE A 247 14.56 3.44 18.70
C PHE A 247 13.59 2.95 19.77
N VAL A 248 12.87 3.90 20.38
CA VAL A 248 12.01 3.65 21.54
C VAL A 248 10.60 4.17 21.30
N TYR A 249 9.61 3.30 21.52
CA TYR A 249 8.22 3.71 21.69
C TYR A 249 7.89 3.76 23.17
N LYS A 250 7.44 4.91 23.68
CA LYS A 250 6.89 5.00 25.04
C LYS A 250 5.57 4.24 25.12
N THR A 251 5.39 3.50 26.19
CA THR A 251 4.16 2.77 26.49
C THR A 251 3.71 3.06 27.92
N GLN A 252 2.47 2.71 28.28
CA GLN A 252 2.00 2.78 29.67
C GLN A 252 2.28 1.49 30.44
N ALA A 253 2.40 0.36 29.73
CA ALA A 253 2.64 -0.96 30.31
C ALA A 253 3.48 -1.81 29.36
N LYS A 254 4.04 -2.91 29.87
CA LYS A 254 4.85 -3.85 29.06
C LYS A 254 4.06 -4.49 27.91
N THR A 255 2.75 -4.67 28.09
CA THR A 255 1.84 -5.27 27.10
C THR A 255 1.22 -4.24 26.15
N ASP A 256 1.46 -2.95 26.37
CA ASP A 256 0.92 -1.89 25.52
C ASP A 256 1.73 -1.79 24.23
N THR A 257 1.08 -2.10 23.12
CA THR A 257 1.66 -2.08 21.77
C THR A 257 1.03 -0.99 20.89
N ALA A 258 0.18 -0.13 21.44
CA ALA A 258 -0.64 0.79 20.65
C ALA A 258 0.21 1.77 19.84
N ALA A 259 1.29 2.28 20.42
CA ALA A 259 2.19 3.23 19.77
C ALA A 259 2.88 2.61 18.54
N VAL A 260 3.34 1.36 18.64
CA VAL A 260 3.96 0.62 17.53
C VAL A 260 2.91 0.23 16.48
N THR A 261 1.73 -0.20 16.94
CA THR A 261 0.62 -0.62 16.07
C THR A 261 0.12 0.55 15.20
N LYS A 262 0.10 1.76 15.75
CA LYS A 262 -0.36 2.98 15.05
C LYS A 262 0.74 3.73 14.30
N ALA A 263 1.96 3.19 14.26
CA ALA A 263 3.06 3.87 13.59
C ALA A 263 2.80 4.00 12.07
N GLU A 264 3.14 5.16 11.51
CA GLU A 264 2.78 5.49 10.12
C GLU A 264 3.40 4.54 9.10
N TRP A 265 4.70 4.24 9.19
CA TRP A 265 5.38 3.24 8.35
C TRP A 265 4.66 1.88 8.38
N ARG A 266 4.15 1.46 9.55
CA ARG A 266 3.43 0.17 9.70
C ARG A 266 2.10 0.23 8.97
N SER A 267 1.33 1.31 9.12
CA SER A 267 0.06 1.48 8.42
C SER A 267 0.26 1.41 6.90
N LYS A 268 1.31 2.06 6.38
CA LYS A 268 1.61 2.05 4.95
C LYS A 268 2.03 0.68 4.41
N LEU A 269 2.75 -0.12 5.20
CA LEU A 269 3.04 -1.50 4.83
C LEU A 269 1.79 -2.38 4.83
N LEU A 270 0.86 -2.15 5.77
CA LEU A 270 -0.43 -2.86 5.79
C LEU A 270 -1.34 -2.45 4.63
N ASP A 271 -1.35 -1.18 4.24
CA ASP A 271 -2.10 -0.70 3.06
C ASP A 271 -1.54 -1.26 1.74
N ALA A 272 -0.26 -1.66 1.72
CA ALA A 272 0.41 -2.22 0.56
C ALA A 272 0.24 -3.74 0.42
N ALA A 273 -0.23 -4.41 1.48
CA ALA A 273 -0.42 -5.87 1.55
C ALA A 273 -1.90 -6.23 1.36
#